data_AF-A0A257XBV8-F1
#
_entry.id   AF-A0A257XBV8-F1
#
_cell.length_a   1.000
_cell.length_b   1.000
_cell.length_c   1.000
_cell.angle_alpha   90.00
_cell.angle_beta   90.00
_cell.angle_gamma   90.00
#
_symmetry.space_group_name_H-M   'P 1'
#
loop_
_entity.id
_entity.type
_entity.pdbx_description
1 polymer ?
#
loop_
_entity_poly.entity_id
_entity_poly.type
_entity_poly.pdbx_seq_one_letter_code
_entity_poly.pdbx_strand_id
1 'polypeptide(L)'
;MHASKFFISTLKEAPSDAEVVSHKLMTRAGMIRKLAGGIYNYMPMGLRVIRKIEGIIRDEMNKAGAIELLMPLIQPAELWQETGRWDKMGPEMLRVKDRHDRDFIIQPTSEEVVTDIARAEIHSWRQLPKNFYHIQTKFRDERRPRFGVMRGREFTMKDAYSFDRDDDAAGRSYDIMFDAYLRIFNRLGLQFRAVAADTGAIGGSRSHEFQVIADTGEDLIAWCPDSDYAANIELAQAVPLIPQRGAATQAMAVTQTPGTTRCEDVSALLGIPLASTVKSIVLAAEKEGRTELWLLMLRGDHELNEVKA
;
A
#
# COMPACT_ATOMS: atom_id res chain seq x y z
N MET A 1 28.79 25.30 -1.23
CA MET A 1 28.80 25.20 0.25
C MET A 1 29.98 24.35 0.65
N HIS A 2 30.85 24.83 1.55
CA HIS A 2 32.02 24.07 1.99
C HIS A 2 31.63 23.00 3.01
N ALA A 3 32.21 21.80 2.92
CA ALA A 3 31.94 20.69 3.85
C ALA A 3 32.24 21.08 5.31
N SER A 4 33.28 21.88 5.55
CA SER A 4 33.65 22.38 6.88
C SER A 4 32.60 23.27 7.55
N LYS A 5 31.66 23.84 6.79
CA LYS A 5 30.57 24.68 7.29
C LYS A 5 29.23 23.96 7.32
N PHE A 6 29.16 22.72 6.81
CA PHE A 6 27.93 21.95 6.77
C PHE A 6 27.98 20.79 7.75
N PHE A 7 26.84 20.45 8.32
CA PHE A 7 26.74 19.33 9.24
C PHE A 7 26.65 18.01 8.48
N ILE A 8 27.74 17.25 8.48
CA ILE A 8 27.87 15.92 7.88
C ILE A 8 28.28 14.95 8.98
N SER A 9 27.45 13.94 9.26
CA SER A 9 27.67 12.96 10.33
C SER A 9 27.67 11.55 9.76
N THR A 10 28.77 11.15 9.12
CA THR A 10 28.91 9.80 8.53
C THR A 10 29.30 8.75 9.56
N LEU A 11 28.87 7.51 9.34
CA LEU A 11 29.28 6.35 10.13
C LEU A 11 30.10 5.37 9.28
N LYS A 12 31.16 4.81 9.87
CA LYS A 12 32.00 3.80 9.20
C LYS A 12 31.17 2.55 8.88
N GLU A 13 30.43 2.07 9.88
CA GLU A 13 29.61 0.86 9.84
C GLU A 13 28.13 1.21 10.07
N ALA A 14 27.22 0.43 9.47
CA ALA A 14 25.80 0.59 9.72
C ALA A 14 25.42 -0.10 11.05
N PRO A 15 24.41 0.41 11.78
CA PRO A 15 23.81 -0.30 12.91
C PRO A 15 23.33 -1.70 12.52
N SER A 16 23.35 -2.64 13.48
CA SER A 16 22.92 -4.02 13.26
C SER A 16 21.42 -4.17 12.95
N ASP A 17 20.60 -3.21 13.37
CA ASP A 17 19.16 -3.17 13.11
C ASP A 17 18.80 -2.57 11.74
N ALA A 18 19.80 -2.15 10.94
CA ALA A 18 19.59 -1.78 9.55
C ALA A 18 19.66 -3.02 8.66
N GLU A 19 18.51 -3.48 8.15
CA GLU A 19 18.41 -4.72 7.38
C GLU A 19 18.70 -4.53 5.88
N VAL A 20 17.96 -3.63 5.23
CA VAL A 20 18.05 -3.36 3.78
C VAL A 20 19.18 -2.39 3.42
N VAL A 21 19.67 -2.50 2.19
CA VAL A 21 20.80 -1.70 1.69
C VAL A 21 20.52 -0.20 1.75
N SER A 22 19.32 0.25 1.38
CA SER A 22 18.92 1.66 1.43
C SER A 22 19.02 2.21 2.86
N HIS A 23 18.47 1.50 3.85
CA HIS A 23 18.55 1.87 5.26
C HIS A 23 20.00 1.93 5.76
N LYS A 24 20.82 0.90 5.45
CA LYS A 24 22.26 0.87 5.81
C LYS A 24 23.00 2.08 5.25
N LEU A 25 22.80 2.40 3.97
CA LEU A 25 23.48 3.49 3.28
C LEU A 25 23.01 4.86 3.76
N MET A 26 21.70 5.09 3.92
CA MET A 26 21.16 6.36 4.39
C MET A 26 21.63 6.68 5.82
N THR A 27 21.72 5.66 6.69
CA THR A 27 22.26 5.83 8.04
C THR A 27 23.76 6.12 8.01
N ARG A 28 24.56 5.37 7.23
CA ARG A 28 26.01 5.59 7.10
C ARG A 28 26.36 6.94 6.48
N ALA A 29 25.57 7.42 5.52
CA ALA A 29 25.74 8.71 4.89
C ALA A 29 25.25 9.88 5.77
N GLY A 30 24.71 9.60 6.96
CA GLY A 30 24.19 10.62 7.86
C GLY A 30 22.97 11.35 7.30
N MET A 31 22.12 10.65 6.53
CA MET A 31 20.89 11.18 5.96
C MET A 31 19.69 11.02 6.91
N ILE A 32 19.68 9.94 7.69
CA ILE A 32 18.65 9.67 8.69
C ILE A 32 19.27 9.25 10.02
N ARG A 33 18.54 9.47 11.11
CA ARG A 33 18.90 8.98 12.45
C ARG A 33 17.65 8.51 13.17
N LYS A 34 17.62 7.22 13.56
CA LYS A 34 16.52 6.62 14.33
C LYS A 34 16.29 7.38 15.63
N LEU A 35 15.05 7.77 15.88
CA LEU A 35 14.59 8.39 17.13
C LEU A 35 13.86 7.36 18.00
N ALA A 36 12.98 6.56 17.38
CA ALA A 36 12.27 5.44 17.97
C ALA A 36 12.00 4.36 16.90
N GLY A 37 11.34 3.26 17.27
CA GLY A 37 10.90 2.25 16.29
C GLY A 37 10.02 2.88 15.21
N GLY A 38 10.46 2.83 13.94
CA GLY A 38 9.74 3.43 12.81
C GLY A 38 9.72 4.96 12.75
N ILE A 39 10.48 5.67 13.58
CA ILE A 39 10.49 7.15 13.62
C ILE A 39 11.92 7.64 13.45
N TYR A 40 12.15 8.51 12.47
CA TYR A 40 13.49 8.94 12.04
C TYR A 40 13.60 10.45 11.95
N ASN A 41 14.73 10.97 12.42
CA ASN A 41 15.16 12.33 12.10
C ASN A 41 15.71 12.35 10.67
N TYR A 42 15.24 13.28 9.84
CA TYR A 42 15.86 13.59 8.56
C TYR A 42 17.00 14.61 8.78
N MET A 43 18.23 14.11 8.68
CA MET A 43 19.43 14.90 8.88
C MET A 43 19.65 15.85 7.67
N PRO A 44 20.51 16.88 7.78
CA PRO A 44 20.61 17.94 6.75
C PRO A 44 20.82 17.45 5.32
N MET A 45 21.61 16.38 5.10
CA MET A 45 21.77 15.78 3.77
C MET A 45 20.49 15.09 3.28
N GLY A 46 19.82 14.32 4.14
CA GLY A 46 18.55 13.67 3.82
C GLY A 46 17.45 14.68 3.52
N LEU A 47 17.33 15.73 4.34
CA LEU A 47 16.34 16.77 4.16
C LEU A 47 16.52 17.51 2.82
N ARG A 48 17.76 17.77 2.37
CA ARG A 48 18.00 18.36 1.04
C ARG A 48 17.49 17.49 -0.10
N VAL A 49 17.59 16.16 0.02
CA VAL A 49 17.06 15.23 -0.97
C VAL A 49 15.53 15.24 -0.94
N ILE A 50 14.92 15.21 0.25
CA ILE A 50 13.46 15.30 0.41
C ILE A 50 12.94 16.57 -0.25
N ARG A 51 13.52 17.74 0.01
CA ARG A 51 13.08 19.00 -0.62
C ARG A 51 13.23 19.00 -2.15
N LYS A 52 14.19 18.26 -2.72
CA LYS A 52 14.30 18.09 -4.17
C LYS A 52 13.17 17.21 -4.72
N ILE A 53 12.87 16.12 -4.04
CA ILE A 53 11.77 15.21 -4.39
C ILE A 53 10.44 15.97 -4.32
N GLU A 54 10.17 16.69 -3.22
CA GLU A 54 8.99 17.53 -3.07
C GLU A 54 8.88 18.61 -4.15
N GLY A 55 10.00 19.20 -4.56
CA GLY A 55 10.04 20.15 -5.68
C GLY A 55 9.55 19.52 -6.99
N ILE A 56 10.06 18.33 -7.33
CA ILE A 56 9.62 17.59 -8.53
C ILE A 56 8.13 17.24 -8.44
N ILE A 57 7.67 16.75 -7.29
CA ILE A 57 6.26 16.40 -7.07
C ILE A 57 5.38 17.65 -7.25
N ARG A 58 5.69 18.75 -6.56
CA ARG A 58 4.95 20.01 -6.64
C ARG A 58 4.87 20.55 -8.06
N ASP A 59 5.99 20.53 -8.79
CA ASP A 59 6.03 20.95 -10.19
C ASP A 59 5.03 20.17 -11.05
N GLU A 60 5.01 18.84 -10.94
CA GLU A 60 4.15 17.99 -11.78
C GLU A 60 2.68 18.00 -11.34
N MET A 61 2.40 18.08 -10.03
CA MET A 61 1.04 18.24 -9.51
C MET A 61 0.43 19.58 -9.96
N ASN A 62 1.20 20.66 -9.89
CA ASN A 62 0.74 21.99 -10.32
C ASN A 62 0.52 22.05 -11.84
N LYS A 63 1.38 21.43 -12.65
CA LYS A 63 1.18 21.29 -14.10
C LYS A 63 -0.09 20.48 -14.43
N ALA A 64 -0.42 19.50 -13.59
CA ALA A 64 -1.63 18.70 -13.71
C ALA A 64 -2.90 19.44 -13.22
N GLY A 65 -2.78 20.71 -12.79
CA GLY A 65 -3.90 21.52 -12.32
C GLY A 65 -4.35 21.21 -10.89
N ALA A 66 -3.58 20.41 -10.13
CA ALA A 66 -3.85 20.18 -8.73
C ALA A 66 -3.43 21.40 -7.88
N ILE A 67 -4.17 21.67 -6.81
CA ILE A 67 -4.05 22.85 -5.97
C ILE A 67 -3.49 22.43 -4.62
N GLU A 68 -2.32 22.98 -4.27
CA GLU A 68 -1.70 22.66 -2.99
C GLU A 68 -2.40 23.39 -1.84
N LEU A 69 -2.72 22.67 -0.78
CA LEU A 69 -3.19 23.19 0.50
C LEU A 69 -2.42 22.52 1.64
N LEU A 70 -2.75 22.81 2.91
CA LEU A 70 -2.16 22.13 4.06
C LEU A 70 -3.22 21.86 5.12
N MET A 71 -3.57 20.58 5.29
CA MET A 71 -4.52 20.12 6.32
C MET A 71 -3.81 19.91 7.67
N PRO A 72 -4.54 19.93 8.81
CA PRO A 72 -3.95 19.67 10.13
C PRO A 72 -3.50 18.22 10.32
N LEU A 73 -2.42 18.03 11.09
CA LEU A 73 -1.93 16.70 11.51
C LEU A 73 -2.86 16.02 12.52
N ILE A 74 -3.41 16.83 13.42
CA ILE A 74 -4.37 16.38 14.44
C ILE A 74 -5.77 16.62 13.89
N GLN A 75 -6.59 15.57 13.86
CA GLN A 75 -7.93 15.64 13.30
C GLN A 75 -8.98 15.22 14.35
N PRO A 76 -10.14 15.89 14.42
CA PRO A 76 -11.21 15.56 15.35
C PRO A 76 -11.78 14.16 15.06
N ALA A 77 -12.07 13.39 16.10
CA ALA A 77 -12.61 12.03 15.96
C ALA A 77 -13.97 12.01 15.25
N GLU A 78 -14.76 13.06 15.39
CA GLU A 78 -16.11 13.18 14.83
C GLU A 78 -16.12 12.97 13.32
N LEU A 79 -15.15 13.53 12.59
CA LEU A 79 -15.05 13.36 11.14
C LEU A 79 -14.81 11.88 10.73
N TRP A 80 -14.07 11.13 11.55
CA TRP A 80 -13.78 9.71 11.32
C TRP A 80 -14.93 8.80 11.77
N GLN A 81 -15.72 9.26 12.73
CA GLN A 81 -16.95 8.60 13.15
C GLN A 81 -18.04 8.73 12.08
N GLU A 82 -18.15 9.90 11.42
CA GLU A 82 -19.08 10.13 10.30
C GLU A 82 -18.87 9.11 9.16
N THR A 83 -17.62 8.74 8.85
CA THR A 83 -17.29 7.75 7.81
C THR A 83 -17.28 6.31 8.32
N GLY A 84 -17.42 6.11 9.64
CA GLY A 84 -17.25 4.81 10.30
C GLY A 84 -15.82 4.26 10.28
N ARG A 85 -14.84 5.01 9.78
CA ARG A 85 -13.42 4.59 9.75
C ARG A 85 -12.77 4.64 11.13
N TRP A 86 -13.34 5.39 12.07
CA TRP A 86 -12.93 5.40 13.46
C TRP A 86 -12.85 3.99 14.05
N ASP A 87 -13.85 3.14 13.83
CA ASP A 87 -13.85 1.76 14.35
C ASP A 87 -13.14 0.78 13.42
N LYS A 88 -13.29 0.95 12.09
CA LYS A 88 -12.76 0.00 11.08
C LYS A 88 -11.24 -0.01 10.95
N MET A 89 -10.55 1.12 11.14
CA MET A 89 -9.09 1.19 10.96
C MET A 89 -8.28 0.51 12.07
N GLY A 90 -8.94 0.06 13.15
CA GLY A 90 -8.31 -0.78 14.16
C GLY A 90 -7.13 -0.12 14.87
N PRO A 91 -6.04 -0.86 15.17
CA PRO A 91 -4.93 -0.40 15.99
C PRO A 91 -3.92 0.48 15.24
N GLU A 92 -3.93 0.51 13.90
CA GLU A 92 -3.00 1.35 13.13
C GLU A 92 -3.33 2.84 13.24
N MET A 93 -4.57 3.17 13.59
CA MET A 93 -5.02 4.54 13.86
C MET A 93 -4.60 4.97 15.27
N LEU A 94 -3.63 5.89 15.34
CA LEU A 94 -3.20 6.47 16.59
C LEU A 94 -4.24 7.49 17.10
N ARG A 95 -4.92 7.12 18.18
CA ARG A 95 -5.93 7.95 18.87
C ARG A 95 -5.30 8.68 20.04
N VAL A 96 -5.64 9.95 20.21
CA VAL A 96 -5.15 10.81 21.29
C VAL A 96 -6.30 11.60 21.90
N LYS A 97 -6.22 11.90 23.19
CA LYS A 97 -7.15 12.80 23.87
C LYS A 97 -6.48 14.13 24.18
N ASP A 98 -7.21 15.22 24.08
CA ASP A 98 -6.74 16.52 24.57
C ASP A 98 -6.91 16.65 26.10
N ARG A 99 -6.51 17.80 26.65
CA ARG A 99 -6.64 18.12 28.08
C ARG A 99 -8.09 18.24 28.58
N HIS A 100 -9.07 18.15 27.69
CA HIS A 100 -10.50 18.21 27.97
C HIS A 100 -11.17 16.86 27.64
N ASP A 101 -10.40 15.78 27.52
CA ASP A 101 -10.84 14.42 27.23
C ASP A 101 -11.55 14.24 25.88
N ARG A 102 -11.41 15.21 24.97
CA ARG A 102 -11.94 15.12 23.60
C ARG A 102 -11.06 14.24 22.74
N ASP A 103 -11.68 13.43 21.89
CA ASP A 103 -11.02 12.45 21.05
C ASP A 103 -10.52 13.05 19.74
N PHE A 104 -9.28 12.73 19.40
CA PHE A 104 -8.61 13.10 18.17
C PHE A 104 -7.81 11.93 17.63
N ILE A 105 -7.34 12.07 16.40
CA ILE A 105 -6.38 11.16 15.79
C ILE A 105 -5.17 11.93 15.27
N ILE A 106 -4.03 11.24 15.17
CA ILE A 106 -2.90 11.70 14.35
C ILE A 106 -3.07 11.10 12.97
N GLN A 107 -3.15 11.94 11.94
CA GLN A 107 -3.67 11.53 10.64
C GLN A 107 -2.87 10.39 9.98
N PRO A 108 -3.51 9.26 9.62
CA PRO A 108 -2.90 8.27 8.73
C PRO A 108 -3.11 8.61 7.25
N THR A 109 -4.10 9.45 6.97
CA THR A 109 -4.55 9.97 5.67
C THR A 109 -5.57 11.10 5.91
N SER A 110 -6.12 11.73 4.86
CA SER A 110 -6.90 12.97 4.99
C SER A 110 -8.24 13.01 4.20
N GLU A 111 -8.82 11.87 3.81
CA GLU A 111 -10.10 11.77 3.09
C GLU A 111 -11.24 12.51 3.82
N GLU A 112 -11.36 12.31 5.14
CA GLU A 112 -12.38 12.92 5.97
C GLU A 112 -12.28 14.46 5.98
N VAL A 113 -11.07 14.97 6.19
CA VAL A 113 -10.81 16.41 6.33
C VAL A 113 -10.98 17.14 5.01
N VAL A 114 -10.47 16.57 3.91
CA VAL A 114 -10.64 17.21 2.59
C VAL A 114 -12.09 17.16 2.12
N THR A 115 -12.84 16.11 2.50
CA THR A 115 -14.29 16.02 2.26
C THR A 115 -15.04 17.06 3.06
N ASP A 116 -14.66 17.32 4.32
CA ASP A 116 -15.24 18.40 5.13
C ASP A 116 -15.01 19.79 4.49
N ILE A 117 -13.80 20.05 3.99
CA ILE A 117 -13.49 21.27 3.24
C ILE A 117 -14.37 21.37 1.99
N ALA A 118 -14.46 20.30 1.19
CA ALA A 118 -15.27 20.29 -0.02
C ALA A 118 -16.77 20.51 0.29
N ARG A 119 -17.28 19.89 1.34
CA ARG A 119 -18.66 20.06 1.85
C ARG A 119 -18.95 21.52 2.21
N ALA A 120 -17.98 22.20 2.81
CA ALA A 120 -18.11 23.59 3.24
C ALA A 120 -17.95 24.62 2.11
N GLU A 121 -17.16 24.32 1.07
CA GLU A 121 -16.73 25.31 0.07
C GLU A 121 -17.27 25.08 -1.35
N ILE A 122 -17.67 23.85 -1.68
CA ILE A 122 -18.17 23.49 -3.01
C ILE A 122 -19.70 23.37 -2.97
N HIS A 123 -20.38 24.41 -3.47
CA HIS A 123 -21.84 24.50 -3.46
C HIS A 123 -22.47 24.43 -4.86
N SER A 124 -21.65 24.42 -5.92
CA SER A 124 -22.12 24.36 -7.29
C SER A 124 -21.27 23.44 -8.14
N TRP A 125 -21.93 22.67 -9.01
CA TRP A 125 -21.27 21.87 -10.05
C TRP A 125 -20.35 22.71 -10.95
N ARG A 126 -20.57 24.03 -11.06
CA ARG A 126 -19.72 24.95 -11.83
C ARG A 126 -18.32 25.14 -11.22
N GLN A 127 -18.15 24.82 -9.93
CA GLN A 127 -16.84 24.84 -9.28
C GLN A 127 -16.03 23.58 -9.62
N LEU A 128 -16.69 22.50 -10.06
CA LEU A 128 -16.06 21.21 -10.35
C LEU A 128 -15.53 21.14 -11.79
N PRO A 129 -14.44 20.38 -12.04
CA PRO A 129 -13.69 19.59 -11.07
C PRO A 129 -12.73 20.43 -10.21
N LYS A 130 -12.35 19.90 -9.05
CA LYS A 130 -11.27 20.42 -8.19
C LYS A 130 -10.41 19.29 -7.68
N ASN A 131 -9.09 19.45 -7.79
CA ASN A 131 -8.12 18.49 -7.28
C ASN A 131 -7.22 19.19 -6.27
N PHE A 132 -7.32 18.80 -5.00
CA PHE A 132 -6.51 19.34 -3.92
C PHE A 132 -5.42 18.34 -3.55
N TYR A 133 -4.24 18.82 -3.21
CA TYR A 133 -3.19 17.96 -2.66
C TYR A 133 -2.42 18.65 -1.55
N HIS A 134 -1.69 17.88 -0.76
CA HIS A 134 -0.69 18.41 0.15
C HIS A 134 0.48 17.45 0.30
N ILE A 135 1.61 17.97 0.78
CA ILE A 135 2.75 17.16 1.18
C ILE A 135 2.89 17.30 2.70
N GLN A 136 2.52 16.25 3.43
CA GLN A 136 2.43 16.33 4.89
C GLN A 136 2.87 15.04 5.58
N THR A 137 3.34 15.19 6.82
CA THR A 137 3.55 14.07 7.74
C THR A 137 2.25 13.33 8.04
N LYS A 138 2.34 12.01 7.99
CA LYS A 138 1.31 11.04 8.36
C LYS A 138 1.85 10.15 9.48
N PHE A 139 0.93 9.54 10.22
CA PHE A 139 1.24 8.56 11.24
C PHE A 139 0.39 7.29 11.08
N ARG A 140 1.03 6.13 11.04
CA ARG A 140 0.38 4.81 11.11
C ARG A 140 1.11 4.00 12.17
N ASP A 141 0.42 3.47 13.18
CA ASP A 141 1.03 2.68 14.24
C ASP A 141 1.32 1.25 13.78
N GLU A 142 2.20 1.14 12.77
CA GLU A 142 2.63 -0.09 12.16
C GLU A 142 3.15 -1.06 13.22
N ARG A 143 2.59 -2.27 13.25
CA ARG A 143 2.89 -3.32 14.23
C ARG A 143 4.36 -3.74 14.18
N ARG A 144 4.95 -3.75 12.98
CA ARG A 144 6.35 -4.15 12.76
C ARG A 144 7.07 -3.17 11.83
N PRO A 145 7.47 -1.99 12.32
CA PRO A 145 8.17 -1.02 11.49
C PRO A 145 9.56 -1.56 11.12
N ARG A 146 9.86 -1.60 9.83
CA ARG A 146 11.06 -2.24 9.28
C ARG A 146 11.61 -1.47 8.08
N PHE A 147 12.81 -1.83 7.66
CA PHE A 147 13.42 -1.33 6.43
C PHE A 147 13.63 0.19 6.36
N GLY A 148 13.92 0.83 7.50
CA GLY A 148 14.25 2.26 7.53
C GLY A 148 13.03 3.13 7.26
N VAL A 149 13.15 4.02 6.26
CA VAL A 149 12.09 4.95 5.84
C VAL A 149 11.04 4.32 4.92
N MET A 150 11.24 3.07 4.46
CA MET A 150 10.28 2.41 3.57
C MET A 150 9.01 1.97 4.33
N ARG A 151 9.15 1.53 5.59
CA ARG A 151 8.02 1.13 6.45
C ARG A 151 8.18 1.68 7.87
N GLY A 152 8.00 3.00 7.97
CA GLY A 152 8.00 3.74 9.23
C GLY A 152 6.60 3.91 9.83
N ARG A 153 6.54 4.44 11.04
CA ARG A 153 5.29 4.87 11.68
C ARG A 153 4.98 6.33 11.39
N GLU A 154 5.99 7.17 11.40
CA GLU A 154 5.90 8.58 10.97
C GLU A 154 6.61 8.74 9.63
N PHE A 155 5.91 9.26 8.63
CA PHE A 155 6.44 9.42 7.27
C PHE A 155 5.80 10.60 6.55
N THR A 156 6.45 11.10 5.50
CA THR A 156 5.89 12.16 4.65
C THR A 156 5.16 11.53 3.49
N MET A 157 3.92 11.95 3.26
CA MET A 157 3.11 11.53 2.13
C MET A 157 2.72 12.76 1.32
N LYS A 158 2.67 12.58 -0.01
CA LYS A 158 1.85 13.42 -0.86
C LYS A 158 0.56 12.68 -1.14
N ASP A 159 -0.55 13.27 -0.79
CA ASP A 159 -1.90 12.77 -1.00
C ASP A 159 -2.73 13.85 -1.71
N ALA A 160 -3.57 13.40 -2.64
CA ALA A 160 -4.34 14.23 -3.55
C ALA A 160 -5.76 13.68 -3.66
N TYR A 161 -6.72 14.59 -3.79
CA TYR A 161 -8.14 14.32 -3.68
C TYR A 161 -8.89 15.14 -4.72
N SER A 162 -9.47 14.47 -5.72
CA SER A 162 -10.32 15.11 -6.72
C SER A 162 -11.79 15.01 -6.34
N PHE A 163 -12.50 16.10 -6.58
CA PHE A 163 -13.95 16.21 -6.50
C PHE A 163 -14.46 16.46 -7.91
N ASP A 164 -15.36 15.59 -8.35
CA ASP A 164 -15.81 15.50 -9.72
C ASP A 164 -17.35 15.43 -9.75
N ARG A 165 -17.96 15.87 -10.85
CA ARG A 165 -19.42 15.94 -10.97
C ARG A 165 -20.07 14.57 -11.19
N ASP A 166 -19.35 13.69 -11.87
CA ASP A 166 -19.81 12.41 -12.36
C ASP A 166 -18.61 11.46 -12.56
N ASP A 167 -18.90 10.18 -12.78
CA ASP A 167 -17.90 9.12 -12.89
C ASP A 167 -16.96 9.34 -14.10
N ASP A 168 -17.47 9.87 -15.20
CA ASP A 168 -16.65 10.18 -16.38
C ASP A 168 -15.64 11.30 -16.07
N ALA A 169 -16.05 12.32 -15.32
CA ALA A 169 -15.14 13.37 -14.83
C ALA A 169 -14.11 12.81 -13.85
N ALA A 170 -14.52 11.93 -12.93
CA ALA A 170 -13.60 11.25 -12.03
C ALA A 170 -12.58 10.40 -12.80
N GLY A 171 -13.00 9.71 -13.85
CA GLY A 171 -12.11 8.97 -14.75
C GLY A 171 -11.04 9.85 -15.42
N ARG A 172 -11.43 11.05 -15.88
CA ARG A 172 -10.46 12.02 -16.43
C ARG A 172 -9.50 12.55 -15.36
N SER A 173 -10.00 12.89 -14.18
CA SER A 173 -9.17 13.32 -13.04
C SER A 173 -8.17 12.23 -12.64
N TYR A 174 -8.59 10.97 -12.67
CA TYR A 174 -7.74 9.81 -12.46
C TYR A 174 -6.62 9.71 -13.50
N ASP A 175 -6.94 9.78 -14.80
CA ASP A 175 -5.95 9.68 -15.87
C ASP A 175 -4.92 10.81 -15.82
N ILE A 176 -5.36 12.04 -15.49
CA ILE A 176 -4.46 13.18 -15.27
C ILE A 176 -3.46 12.90 -14.14
N MET A 177 -3.91 12.28 -13.04
CA MET A 177 -3.04 11.89 -11.92
C MET A 177 -2.11 10.73 -12.27
N PHE A 178 -2.61 9.73 -13.01
CA PHE A 178 -1.80 8.63 -13.52
C PHE A 178 -0.62 9.16 -14.36
N ASP A 179 -0.90 10.06 -15.30
CA ASP A 179 0.13 10.69 -16.14
C ASP A 179 1.08 11.58 -15.33
N ALA A 180 0.57 12.30 -14.32
CA ALA A 180 1.40 13.10 -13.43
C ALA A 180 2.39 12.22 -12.65
N TYR A 181 1.94 11.08 -12.14
CA TYR A 181 2.81 10.14 -11.43
C TYR A 181 3.84 9.54 -12.38
N LEU A 182 3.47 9.12 -13.59
CA LEU A 182 4.43 8.69 -14.61
C LEU A 182 5.55 9.73 -14.80
N ARG A 183 5.20 11.01 -14.95
CA ARG A 183 6.20 12.10 -15.08
C ARG A 183 7.05 12.28 -13.82
N ILE A 184 6.47 12.19 -12.62
CA ILE A 184 7.20 12.28 -11.35
C ILE A 184 8.24 11.18 -11.26
N PHE A 185 7.85 9.91 -11.41
CA PHE A 185 8.78 8.78 -11.28
C PHE A 185 9.85 8.80 -12.38
N ASN A 186 9.52 9.21 -13.60
CA ASN A 186 10.50 9.41 -14.67
C ASN A 186 11.50 10.54 -14.34
N ARG A 187 11.05 11.68 -13.81
CA ARG A 187 11.93 12.79 -13.39
C ARG A 187 12.81 12.42 -12.20
N LEU A 188 12.35 11.51 -11.34
CA LEU A 188 13.15 10.95 -10.26
C LEU A 188 14.19 9.93 -10.75
N GLY A 189 14.12 9.49 -12.01
CA GLY A 189 15.05 8.53 -12.60
C GLY A 189 14.89 7.12 -12.04
N LEU A 190 13.68 6.75 -11.63
CA LEU A 190 13.39 5.44 -11.04
C LEU A 190 13.03 4.43 -12.12
N GLN A 191 13.36 3.16 -11.89
CA GLN A 191 12.83 2.03 -12.65
C GLN A 191 11.56 1.55 -11.97
N PHE A 192 10.41 1.77 -12.59
CA PHE A 192 9.12 1.53 -11.96
C PHE A 192 8.09 0.99 -12.96
N ARG A 193 6.99 0.46 -12.45
CA ARG A 193 5.81 0.06 -13.21
C ARG A 193 4.55 0.55 -12.50
N ALA A 194 3.59 1.06 -13.29
CA ALA A 194 2.23 1.21 -12.82
C ALA A 194 1.52 -0.13 -12.98
N VAL A 195 0.94 -0.66 -11.91
CA VAL A 195 0.31 -1.98 -11.89
C VAL A 195 -1.11 -1.86 -11.37
N ALA A 196 -2.05 -2.60 -11.96
CA ALA A 196 -3.41 -2.67 -11.44
C ALA A 196 -3.38 -3.29 -10.04
N ALA A 197 -4.12 -2.69 -9.11
CA ALA A 197 -4.11 -3.08 -7.70
C ALA A 197 -5.53 -3.21 -7.14
N ASP A 198 -5.65 -3.86 -5.99
CA ASP A 198 -6.91 -3.91 -5.26
C ASP A 198 -7.31 -2.49 -4.78
N THR A 199 -8.62 -2.25 -4.66
CA THR A 199 -9.14 -0.97 -4.16
C THR A 199 -9.08 -0.88 -2.62
N GLY A 200 -8.91 -2.02 -1.95
CA GLY A 200 -8.71 -2.14 -0.51
C GLY A 200 -9.81 -1.47 0.31
N ALA A 201 -9.43 -1.04 1.52
CA ALA A 201 -10.31 -0.37 2.47
C ALA A 201 -10.66 1.08 2.09
N ILE A 202 -9.99 1.65 1.09
CA ILE A 202 -10.28 3.00 0.57
C ILE A 202 -11.52 2.96 -0.35
N GLY A 203 -11.79 1.80 -0.96
CA GLY A 203 -12.91 1.60 -1.87
C GLY A 203 -12.65 2.18 -3.27
N GLY A 204 -13.65 2.08 -4.16
CA GLY A 204 -13.57 2.54 -5.54
C GLY A 204 -13.67 1.40 -6.56
N SER A 205 -13.44 1.72 -7.84
CA SER A 205 -13.56 0.77 -8.97
C SER A 205 -12.29 0.63 -9.81
N ARG A 206 -11.33 1.55 -9.64
CA ARG A 206 -10.07 1.58 -10.39
C ARG A 206 -8.93 1.97 -9.45
N SER A 207 -7.90 1.11 -9.36
CA SER A 207 -6.73 1.33 -8.51
C SER A 207 -5.46 0.93 -9.27
N HIS A 208 -4.43 1.77 -9.17
CA HIS A 208 -3.10 1.50 -9.72
C HIS A 208 -2.04 1.86 -8.69
N GLU A 209 -1.11 0.94 -8.47
CA GLU A 209 0.09 1.15 -7.66
C GLU A 209 1.27 1.48 -8.56
N PHE A 210 2.12 2.41 -8.11
CA PHE A 210 3.38 2.72 -8.78
C PHE A 210 4.52 2.05 -8.01
N GLN A 211 4.96 0.90 -8.52
CA GLN A 211 5.92 0.02 -7.85
C GLN A 211 7.32 0.22 -8.44
N VAL A 212 8.29 0.58 -7.58
CA VAL A 212 9.72 0.64 -7.95
C VAL A 212 10.28 -0.77 -7.94
N ILE A 213 10.95 -1.16 -9.02
CA ILE A 213 11.46 -2.53 -9.18
C ILE A 213 12.72 -2.71 -8.34
N ALA A 214 12.63 -3.55 -7.30
CA ALA A 214 13.75 -3.87 -6.43
C ALA A 214 13.58 -5.27 -5.80
N ASP A 215 14.68 -5.99 -5.63
CA ASP A 215 14.69 -7.32 -4.99
C ASP A 215 14.24 -7.29 -3.52
N THR A 216 14.24 -6.11 -2.90
CA THR A 216 13.78 -5.88 -1.52
C THR A 216 12.36 -5.35 -1.41
N GLY A 217 11.59 -5.33 -2.52
CA GLY A 217 10.18 -4.95 -2.50
C GLY A 217 9.35 -5.95 -1.70
N GLU A 218 8.35 -5.46 -0.96
CA GLU A 218 7.40 -6.33 -0.23
C GLU A 218 6.27 -6.84 -1.13
N ASP A 219 5.94 -6.09 -2.18
CA ASP A 219 4.91 -6.45 -3.15
C ASP A 219 5.46 -7.32 -4.27
N LEU A 220 4.71 -8.34 -4.62
CA LEU A 220 4.96 -9.16 -5.80
C LEU A 220 4.06 -8.66 -6.94
N ILE A 221 4.68 -8.39 -8.08
CA ILE A 221 3.97 -7.97 -9.29
C ILE A 221 4.06 -9.06 -10.36
N ALA A 222 2.96 -9.29 -11.05
CA ALA A 222 2.91 -10.07 -12.27
C ALA A 222 2.83 -9.10 -13.46
N TRP A 223 3.69 -9.28 -14.46
CA TRP A 223 3.61 -8.49 -15.70
C TRP A 223 3.95 -9.34 -16.92
N CYS A 224 3.44 -8.90 -18.07
CA CYS A 224 3.78 -9.48 -19.36
C CYS A 224 4.94 -8.68 -19.99
N PRO A 225 6.05 -9.32 -20.41
CA PRO A 225 7.10 -8.64 -21.15
C PRO A 225 6.63 -8.12 -22.53
N ASP A 226 5.61 -8.76 -23.10
CA ASP A 226 5.15 -8.55 -24.47
C ASP A 226 3.83 -7.74 -24.56
N SER A 227 3.29 -7.26 -23.44
CA SER A 227 2.09 -6.43 -23.40
C SER A 227 2.09 -5.45 -22.22
N ASP A 228 1.09 -4.57 -22.17
CA ASP A 228 0.94 -3.58 -21.08
C ASP A 228 0.36 -4.19 -19.79
N TYR A 229 0.15 -5.51 -19.73
CA TYR A 229 -0.39 -6.15 -18.54
C TYR A 229 0.60 -6.07 -17.39
N ALA A 230 0.19 -5.44 -16.30
CA ALA A 230 0.88 -5.51 -15.01
C ALA A 230 -0.14 -5.39 -13.86
N ALA A 231 -0.03 -6.25 -12.86
CA ALA A 231 -0.90 -6.26 -11.70
C ALA A 231 -0.14 -6.68 -10.44
N ASN A 232 -0.56 -6.17 -9.28
CA ASN A 232 -0.17 -6.73 -8.00
C ASN A 232 -0.69 -8.19 -7.93
N ILE A 233 0.08 -9.13 -7.38
CA ILE A 233 -0.29 -10.54 -7.29
C ILE A 233 -1.63 -10.75 -6.57
N GLU A 234 -1.98 -9.84 -5.67
CA GLU A 234 -3.26 -9.80 -4.96
C GLU A 234 -4.44 -9.65 -5.93
N LEU A 235 -4.28 -8.93 -7.04
CA LEU A 235 -5.29 -8.75 -8.08
C LEU A 235 -5.08 -9.68 -9.30
N ALA A 236 -3.83 -10.02 -9.63
CA ALA A 236 -3.44 -10.68 -10.87
C ALA A 236 -4.26 -11.94 -11.15
N GLN A 237 -5.02 -11.98 -12.26
CA GLN A 237 -5.91 -13.09 -12.55
C GLN A 237 -5.12 -14.40 -12.80
N ALA A 238 -5.49 -15.45 -12.09
CA ALA A 238 -4.95 -16.79 -12.30
C ALA A 238 -5.88 -17.59 -13.23
N VAL A 239 -5.58 -17.60 -14.52
CA VAL A 239 -6.34 -18.37 -15.52
C VAL A 239 -5.94 -19.85 -15.44
N PRO A 240 -6.88 -20.81 -15.52
CA PRO A 240 -6.55 -22.22 -15.53
C PRO A 240 -5.65 -22.57 -16.72
N LEU A 241 -4.50 -23.20 -16.43
CA LEU A 241 -3.57 -23.69 -17.46
C LEU A 241 -4.11 -24.91 -18.23
N ILE A 242 -5.10 -25.60 -17.65
CA ILE A 242 -5.69 -26.81 -18.22
C ILE A 242 -6.99 -26.39 -18.91
N PRO A 243 -7.10 -26.49 -20.25
CA PRO A 243 -8.28 -26.03 -20.97
C PRO A 243 -9.51 -26.89 -20.70
N GLN A 244 -9.31 -28.19 -20.45
CA GLN A 244 -10.38 -29.14 -20.18
C GLN A 244 -9.94 -30.20 -19.18
N ARG A 245 -10.85 -30.59 -18.30
CA ARG A 245 -10.65 -31.70 -17.37
C ARG A 245 -10.45 -33.00 -18.15
N GLY A 246 -9.39 -33.74 -17.84
CA GLY A 246 -9.14 -35.06 -18.41
C GLY A 246 -10.23 -36.08 -18.04
N ALA A 247 -10.38 -37.11 -18.88
CA ALA A 247 -11.27 -38.23 -18.59
C ALA A 247 -10.82 -39.00 -17.33
N ALA A 248 -11.76 -39.64 -16.65
CA ALA A 248 -11.45 -40.48 -15.50
C ALA A 248 -10.63 -41.71 -15.93
N THR A 249 -9.51 -41.96 -15.26
CA THR A 249 -8.61 -43.10 -15.55
C THR A 249 -8.53 -44.11 -14.41
N GLN A 250 -9.12 -43.80 -13.24
CA GLN A 250 -9.02 -44.60 -12.02
C GLN A 250 -10.34 -44.58 -11.25
N ALA A 251 -10.62 -45.64 -10.50
CA ALA A 251 -11.70 -45.66 -9.52
C ALA A 251 -11.25 -44.98 -8.22
N MET A 252 -12.18 -44.32 -7.51
CA MET A 252 -11.89 -43.69 -6.23
C MET A 252 -11.60 -44.75 -5.15
N ALA A 253 -10.51 -44.59 -4.41
CA ALA A 253 -10.10 -45.48 -3.33
C ALA A 253 -9.65 -44.70 -2.10
N VAL A 254 -9.97 -45.23 -0.91
CA VAL A 254 -9.46 -44.71 0.36
C VAL A 254 -8.07 -45.28 0.59
N THR A 255 -7.08 -44.41 0.76
CA THR A 255 -5.68 -44.79 0.98
C THR A 255 -5.21 -44.28 2.33
N GLN A 256 -4.46 -45.09 3.07
CA GLN A 256 -3.91 -44.70 4.37
C GLN A 256 -2.74 -43.73 4.18
N THR A 257 -2.81 -42.56 4.81
CA THR A 257 -1.77 -41.53 4.78
C THR A 257 -1.34 -41.16 6.21
N PRO A 258 -0.75 -42.10 6.98
CA PRO A 258 -0.47 -41.90 8.39
C PRO A 258 0.62 -40.84 8.62
N GLY A 259 0.35 -39.89 9.52
CA GLY A 259 1.33 -38.88 9.94
C GLY A 259 1.60 -37.77 8.91
N THR A 260 0.90 -37.74 7.78
CA THR A 260 1.06 -36.72 6.73
C THR A 260 -0.16 -35.80 6.67
N THR A 261 0.04 -34.49 6.78
CA THR A 261 -1.06 -33.50 6.74
C THR A 261 -0.94 -32.51 5.58
N ARG A 262 0.28 -32.29 5.05
CA ARG A 262 0.52 -31.37 3.95
C ARG A 262 0.39 -32.08 2.60
N CYS A 263 -0.06 -31.36 1.58
CA CYS A 263 -0.19 -31.90 0.22
C CYS A 263 1.15 -32.40 -0.32
N GLU A 264 2.24 -31.73 0.01
CA GLU A 264 3.61 -32.08 -0.35
C GLU A 264 4.02 -33.44 0.25
N ASP A 265 3.71 -33.67 1.52
CA ASP A 265 4.01 -34.92 2.22
C ASP A 265 3.17 -36.08 1.67
N VAL A 266 1.89 -35.83 1.40
CA VAL A 266 0.96 -36.82 0.81
C VAL A 266 1.38 -37.18 -0.62
N SER A 267 1.75 -36.17 -1.42
CA SER A 267 2.26 -36.34 -2.78
C SER A 267 3.52 -37.22 -2.79
N ALA A 268 4.47 -36.94 -1.89
CA ALA A 268 5.69 -37.73 -1.75
C ALA A 268 5.40 -39.16 -1.29
N LEU A 269 4.53 -39.35 -0.29
CA LEU A 269 4.17 -40.66 0.26
C LEU A 269 3.52 -41.57 -0.80
N LEU A 270 2.63 -41.00 -1.62
CA LEU A 270 1.87 -41.75 -2.63
C LEU A 270 2.59 -41.83 -3.99
N GLY A 271 3.71 -41.13 -4.16
CA GLY A 271 4.45 -41.08 -5.43
C GLY A 271 3.66 -40.43 -6.57
N ILE A 272 2.77 -39.48 -6.26
CA ILE A 272 1.94 -38.75 -7.24
C ILE A 272 2.42 -37.30 -7.40
N PRO A 273 2.17 -36.65 -8.54
CA PRO A 273 2.49 -35.22 -8.70
C PRO A 273 1.70 -34.34 -7.71
N LEU A 274 2.33 -33.29 -7.19
CA LEU A 274 1.66 -32.33 -6.29
C LEU A 274 0.42 -31.70 -6.94
N ALA A 275 0.48 -31.42 -8.24
CA ALA A 275 -0.64 -30.90 -9.02
C ALA A 275 -1.85 -31.87 -9.09
N SER A 276 -1.69 -33.13 -8.70
CA SER A 276 -2.77 -34.12 -8.60
C SER A 276 -3.40 -34.18 -7.20
N THR A 277 -2.91 -33.37 -6.26
CA THR A 277 -3.50 -33.24 -4.92
C THR A 277 -4.39 -31.99 -4.84
N VAL A 278 -5.31 -31.98 -3.88
CA VAL A 278 -6.19 -30.85 -3.58
C VAL A 278 -6.01 -30.44 -2.13
N LYS A 279 -5.71 -29.17 -1.90
CA LYS A 279 -5.64 -28.52 -0.61
C LYS A 279 -7.03 -28.04 -0.23
N SER A 280 -7.48 -28.43 0.96
CA SER A 280 -8.77 -28.07 1.54
C SER A 280 -8.56 -27.04 2.65
N ILE A 281 -9.11 -25.84 2.49
CA ILE A 281 -8.96 -24.73 3.44
C ILE A 281 -10.35 -24.34 3.93
N VAL A 282 -10.54 -24.38 5.25
CA VAL A 282 -11.79 -23.95 5.88
C VAL A 282 -11.66 -22.52 6.34
N LEU A 283 -12.53 -21.64 5.84
CA LEU A 283 -12.64 -20.25 6.28
C LEU A 283 -13.94 -20.07 7.07
N ALA A 284 -13.87 -19.23 8.10
CA ALA A 284 -15.03 -18.80 8.87
C ALA A 284 -15.26 -17.31 8.62
N ALA A 285 -16.46 -16.96 8.16
CA ALA A 285 -16.86 -15.58 7.92
C ALA A 285 -18.04 -15.24 8.81
N GLU A 286 -17.99 -14.10 9.50
CA GLU A 286 -19.14 -13.59 10.24
C GLU A 286 -20.01 -12.72 9.33
N LYS A 287 -21.28 -13.09 9.22
CA LYS A 287 -22.28 -12.35 8.45
C LYS A 287 -23.56 -12.25 9.26
N GLU A 288 -24.01 -11.01 9.52
CA GLU A 288 -25.25 -10.74 10.27
C GLU A 288 -25.34 -11.47 11.63
N GLY A 289 -24.21 -11.61 12.33
CA GLY A 289 -24.14 -12.30 13.64
C GLY A 289 -24.21 -13.83 13.55
N ARG A 290 -24.04 -14.42 12.36
CA ARG A 290 -23.87 -15.86 12.15
C ARG A 290 -22.49 -16.15 11.57
N THR A 291 -21.87 -17.22 12.04
CA THR A 291 -20.62 -17.74 11.46
C THR A 291 -20.96 -18.69 10.32
N GLU A 292 -20.62 -18.30 9.09
CA GLU A 292 -20.68 -19.16 7.91
C GLU A 292 -19.31 -19.83 7.71
N LEU A 293 -19.32 -21.13 7.42
CA LEU A 293 -18.11 -21.89 7.12
C LEU A 293 -18.03 -22.18 5.63
N TRP A 294 -16.88 -21.88 5.04
CA TRP A 294 -16.58 -22.08 3.63
C TRP A 294 -15.44 -23.08 3.48
N LEU A 295 -15.59 -24.07 2.59
CA LEU A 295 -14.51 -24.98 2.21
C LEU A 295 -13.98 -24.57 0.83
N LEU A 296 -12.80 -23.96 0.82
CA LEU A 296 -12.09 -23.62 -0.40
C LEU A 296 -11.17 -24.77 -0.79
N MET A 297 -11.19 -25.15 -2.06
CA MET A 297 -10.36 -26.21 -2.61
C MET A 297 -9.42 -25.65 -3.67
N LEU A 298 -8.12 -25.83 -3.45
CA LEU A 298 -7.06 -25.40 -4.36
C LEU A 298 -6.23 -26.60 -4.80
N ARG A 299 -5.59 -26.52 -5.97
CA ARG A 299 -4.60 -27.53 -6.36
C ARG A 299 -3.43 -27.49 -5.36
N GLY A 300 -2.81 -28.63 -5.05
CA GLY A 300 -1.83 -28.71 -3.96
C GLY A 300 -0.59 -27.81 -4.12
N ASP A 301 -0.25 -27.48 -5.36
CA ASP A 301 0.84 -26.57 -5.76
C ASP A 301 0.40 -25.10 -5.85
N HIS A 302 -0.84 -24.76 -5.49
CA HIS A 302 -1.34 -23.39 -5.39
C HIS A 302 -1.46 -22.94 -3.93
N GLU A 303 -1.39 -21.62 -3.72
CA GLU A 303 -1.60 -20.96 -2.43
C GLU A 303 -2.89 -20.14 -2.46
N LEU A 304 -3.49 -19.97 -1.28
CA LEU A 304 -4.69 -19.14 -1.14
C LEU A 304 -4.27 -17.67 -1.22
N ASN A 305 -4.90 -16.94 -2.13
CA ASN A 305 -4.87 -15.49 -2.11
C ASN A 305 -6.05 -15.03 -1.23
N GLU A 306 -5.75 -14.51 -0.04
CA GLU A 306 -6.75 -14.10 0.95
C GLU A 306 -7.55 -12.87 0.50
N VAL A 307 -6.99 -12.02 -0.36
CA VAL A 307 -7.70 -10.83 -0.90
C VAL A 307 -8.83 -11.25 -1.85
N LYS A 308 -8.67 -12.38 -2.56
CA LYS A 308 -9.68 -12.92 -3.48
C LYS A 308 -10.69 -13.87 -2.84
N ALA A 309 -10.38 -14.39 -1.65
CA ALA A 309 -11.15 -15.42 -0.97
C ALA A 309 -12.38 -14.84 -0.28
#